data_AF-A0A7J8ZUX3-F1
#
_entry.id   AF-A0A7J8ZUX3-F1
#
_cell.length_a   1.000
_cell.length_b   1.000
_cell.length_c   1.000
_cell.angle_alpha   90.00
_cell.angle_beta   90.00
_cell.angle_gamma   90.00
#
_symmetry.space_group_name_H-M   'P 1'
#
loop_
_entity.id
_entity.type
_entity.pdbx_description
1 polymer ?
#
loop_
_entity_poly.entity_id
_entity_poly.type
_entity_poly.pdbx_seq_one_letter_code
_entity_poly.pdbx_strand_id
1 'polypeptide(L)'
;MVMISGSSDQKDSGRGDFQELDQIEAVKPFSKFSVKAKDIKEIPDCVARVLDHAVSGRPGGCYLDLPTDVLHQMITESEAEKLLTEVEKGRVFEATKAPPSSEIEKAVSVLRKAERPLIVFGKGAAYARAEGELIKLVERTGIPFLPTPMGKGLVNDDHELAASAARSLAIGKCDVALVVGARLNWLLHFGESPKWDKDVKFILVDVSEEEIKLRKPHLGLVGDAKKVLEMLNKEIKDDPFCLGKSHPWVEAISKKVKDNVSKMEAQLAKDVVPFNFLTPMRIIRDAILGVGSPAPVVVSEGANTMDVGRSVLVQTEPRTRLDAGTWGTMGVGLGYCIAAAVANPERLVVAVEGDSGFGFSAMEVETLVRYKLPVVVIVFNNGGVYGGDRRSPEE
;
A
#
# COMPACT_ATOMS: atom_id res chain seq x y z
N MET A 1 -8.49 -9.26 -4.03
CA MET A 1 -9.74 -9.43 -3.22
C MET A 1 -10.74 -10.11 -4.14
N VAL A 2 -11.54 -11.05 -3.63
CA VAL A 2 -12.71 -11.60 -4.34
C VAL A 2 -13.94 -11.32 -3.49
N MET A 3 -14.93 -10.64 -4.07
CA MET A 3 -16.25 -10.47 -3.46
C MET A 3 -17.16 -11.56 -4.03
N ILE A 4 -17.69 -12.41 -3.15
CA ILE A 4 -18.63 -13.47 -3.53
C ILE A 4 -20.00 -13.05 -3.03
N SER A 5 -20.99 -13.02 -3.92
CA SER A 5 -22.35 -12.60 -3.59
C SER A 5 -23.37 -13.59 -4.11
N GLY A 6 -24.37 -13.88 -3.28
CA GLY A 6 -25.60 -14.54 -3.73
C GLY A 6 -26.37 -13.62 -4.68
N SER A 7 -27.08 -14.19 -5.64
CA SER A 7 -28.02 -13.45 -6.50
C SER A 7 -29.36 -14.19 -6.65
N SER A 8 -30.35 -13.47 -7.16
CA SER A 8 -31.72 -13.96 -7.38
C SER A 8 -31.76 -15.12 -8.39
N ASP A 9 -32.89 -15.84 -8.45
CA ASP A 9 -33.06 -17.00 -9.34
C ASP A 9 -32.90 -16.58 -10.81
N GLN A 10 -32.10 -17.32 -11.58
CA GLN A 10 -31.81 -16.94 -12.98
C GLN A 10 -33.05 -16.85 -13.87
N LYS A 11 -34.04 -17.73 -13.65
CA LYS A 11 -35.30 -17.78 -14.40
C LYS A 11 -36.21 -16.56 -14.14
N ASP A 12 -35.99 -15.87 -13.02
CA ASP A 12 -36.86 -14.78 -12.56
C ASP A 12 -36.30 -13.40 -12.90
N SER A 13 -35.12 -13.35 -13.53
CA SER A 13 -34.48 -12.12 -13.99
C SER A 13 -35.40 -11.28 -14.89
N GLY A 14 -35.56 -10.00 -14.52
CA GLY A 14 -36.37 -9.02 -15.26
C GLY A 14 -37.86 -9.06 -14.93
N ARG A 15 -38.25 -9.83 -13.91
CA ARG A 15 -39.64 -9.97 -13.46
C ARG A 15 -39.92 -9.23 -12.15
N GLY A 16 -38.90 -8.59 -11.56
CA GLY A 16 -38.98 -7.94 -10.26
C GLY A 16 -38.77 -8.91 -9.09
N ASP A 17 -37.79 -9.81 -9.22
CA ASP A 17 -37.47 -10.79 -8.17
C ASP A 17 -36.94 -10.13 -6.87
N PHE A 18 -36.89 -10.90 -5.78
CA PHE A 18 -36.32 -10.48 -4.51
C PHE A 18 -34.85 -10.08 -4.68
N GLN A 19 -34.52 -8.85 -4.28
CA GLN A 19 -33.20 -8.23 -4.45
C GLN A 19 -32.69 -8.21 -5.90
N GLU A 20 -33.61 -8.16 -6.90
CA GLU A 20 -33.24 -8.18 -8.31
C GLU A 20 -32.28 -7.04 -8.68
N LEU A 21 -31.09 -7.43 -9.17
CA LEU A 21 -30.06 -6.56 -9.71
C LEU A 21 -29.21 -7.37 -10.69
N ASP A 22 -28.86 -6.80 -11.84
CA ASP A 22 -27.75 -7.32 -12.63
C ASP A 22 -26.43 -6.96 -11.94
N GLN A 23 -26.04 -7.80 -10.99
CA GLN A 23 -24.86 -7.54 -10.15
C GLN A 23 -23.56 -7.57 -10.97
N ILE A 24 -23.52 -8.33 -12.08
CA ILE A 24 -22.33 -8.39 -12.96
C ILE A 24 -22.11 -7.06 -13.66
N GLU A 25 -23.16 -6.47 -14.24
CA GLU A 25 -23.03 -5.16 -14.88
C GLU A 25 -22.81 -4.03 -13.85
N ALA A 26 -23.43 -4.13 -12.67
CA ALA A 26 -23.25 -3.13 -11.61
C ALA A 26 -21.80 -3.02 -11.09
N VAL A 27 -21.07 -4.14 -10.98
CA VAL A 27 -19.70 -4.16 -10.42
C VAL A 27 -18.59 -4.04 -11.47
N LYS A 28 -18.94 -4.12 -12.76
CA LYS A 28 -17.98 -4.09 -13.89
C LYS A 28 -17.02 -2.89 -13.86
N PRO A 29 -17.43 -1.66 -13.50
CA PRO A 29 -16.50 -0.52 -13.44
C PRO A 29 -15.49 -0.60 -12.27
N PHE A 30 -15.77 -1.43 -11.27
CA PHE A 30 -15.02 -1.50 -10.01
C PHE A 30 -14.21 -2.79 -9.84
N SER A 31 -14.42 -3.76 -10.73
CA SER A 31 -13.78 -5.07 -10.68
C SER A 31 -12.86 -5.27 -11.89
N LYS A 32 -11.73 -5.92 -11.65
CA LYS A 32 -10.80 -6.35 -12.69
C LYS A 32 -11.39 -7.49 -13.52
N PHE A 33 -12.17 -8.35 -12.88
CA PHE A 33 -12.84 -9.49 -13.49
C PHE A 33 -14.11 -9.81 -12.69
N SER A 34 -15.23 -10.03 -13.39
CA SER A 34 -16.50 -10.45 -12.81
C SER A 34 -17.03 -11.66 -13.57
N VAL A 35 -17.54 -12.66 -12.86
CA VAL A 35 -18.13 -13.86 -13.46
C VAL A 35 -19.32 -14.35 -12.65
N LYS A 36 -20.33 -14.88 -13.34
CA LYS A 36 -21.51 -15.54 -12.76
C LYS A 36 -21.45 -17.02 -13.09
N ALA A 37 -21.55 -17.89 -12.08
CA ALA A 37 -21.75 -19.32 -12.31
C ALA A 37 -23.21 -19.57 -12.67
N LYS A 38 -23.48 -20.23 -13.80
CA LYS A 38 -24.85 -20.48 -14.29
C LYS A 38 -25.33 -21.91 -14.02
N ASP A 39 -24.39 -22.79 -13.70
CA ASP A 39 -24.60 -24.20 -13.36
C ASP A 39 -23.59 -24.60 -12.28
N ILE A 40 -23.95 -25.54 -11.42
CA ILE A 40 -23.11 -26.06 -10.33
C ILE A 40 -21.77 -26.60 -10.86
N LYS A 41 -21.75 -27.14 -12.08
CA LYS A 41 -20.53 -27.68 -12.71
C LYS A 41 -19.54 -26.59 -13.08
N GLU A 42 -19.97 -25.33 -13.19
CA GLU A 42 -19.11 -24.18 -13.52
C GLU A 42 -18.44 -23.54 -12.29
N ILE A 43 -18.92 -23.84 -11.08
CA ILE A 43 -18.41 -23.21 -9.85
C ILE A 43 -16.89 -23.40 -9.70
N PRO A 44 -16.31 -24.62 -9.88
CA PRO A 44 -14.87 -24.81 -9.76
C PRO A 44 -14.04 -23.92 -10.70
N ASP A 45 -14.43 -23.82 -11.97
CA ASP A 45 -13.74 -22.97 -12.97
C ASP A 45 -13.89 -21.48 -12.63
N CYS A 46 -15.11 -21.04 -12.29
CA CYS A 46 -15.37 -19.66 -11.92
C CYS A 46 -14.52 -19.23 -10.73
N VAL A 47 -14.42 -20.07 -9.68
CA VAL A 47 -13.57 -19.82 -8.51
C VAL A 47 -12.09 -19.74 -8.90
N ALA A 48 -11.58 -20.69 -9.68
CA ALA A 48 -10.19 -20.66 -10.14
C ALA A 48 -9.86 -19.37 -10.90
N ARG A 49 -10.73 -18.99 -11.85
CA ARG A 49 -10.54 -17.80 -12.68
C ARG A 49 -10.58 -16.50 -11.88
N VAL A 50 -11.55 -16.31 -10.97
CA VAL A 50 -11.60 -15.08 -10.15
C VAL A 50 -10.38 -14.96 -9.25
N LEU A 51 -9.84 -16.07 -8.73
CA LEU A 51 -8.62 -16.07 -7.93
C LEU A 51 -7.39 -15.72 -8.78
N ASP A 52 -7.24 -16.33 -9.96
CA ASP A 52 -6.14 -16.07 -10.88
C ASP A 52 -6.15 -14.61 -11.37
N HIS A 53 -7.32 -14.08 -11.71
CA HIS A 53 -7.47 -12.67 -12.06
C HIS A 53 -7.22 -11.73 -10.87
N ALA A 54 -7.57 -12.11 -9.64
CA ALA A 54 -7.36 -11.25 -8.47
C ALA A 54 -5.88 -10.99 -8.17
N VAL A 55 -4.99 -11.94 -8.49
CA VAL A 55 -3.56 -11.88 -8.12
C VAL A 55 -2.61 -11.65 -9.31
N SER A 56 -3.00 -11.99 -10.54
CA SER A 56 -2.18 -11.80 -11.74
C SER A 56 -1.96 -10.33 -12.10
N GLY A 57 -0.92 -10.03 -12.90
CA GLY A 57 -0.63 -8.68 -13.38
C GLY A 57 -0.62 -7.64 -12.25
N ARG A 58 -1.34 -6.53 -12.42
CA ARG A 58 -1.70 -5.65 -11.30
C ARG A 58 -2.84 -6.29 -10.49
N PRO A 59 -2.63 -6.63 -9.20
CA PRO A 59 -3.68 -7.22 -8.37
C PRO A 59 -4.88 -6.28 -8.20
N GLY A 60 -6.07 -6.85 -8.04
CA GLY A 60 -7.32 -6.08 -8.00
C GLY A 60 -8.49 -6.80 -7.34
N GLY A 61 -9.61 -6.09 -7.23
CA GLY A 61 -10.89 -6.68 -6.83
C GLY A 61 -11.48 -7.50 -7.98
N CYS A 62 -11.97 -8.69 -7.68
CA CYS A 62 -12.75 -9.51 -8.60
C CYS A 62 -14.09 -9.85 -7.96
N TYR A 63 -15.07 -10.23 -8.77
CA TYR A 63 -16.42 -10.52 -8.33
C TYR A 63 -16.89 -11.89 -8.82
N LEU A 64 -17.47 -12.67 -7.93
CA LEU A 64 -18.09 -13.96 -8.23
C LEU A 64 -19.56 -13.91 -7.81
N ASP A 65 -20.43 -14.05 -8.79
CA ASP A 65 -21.87 -14.12 -8.60
C ASP A 65 -22.34 -15.59 -8.56
N LEU A 66 -23.05 -15.95 -7.48
CA LEU A 66 -23.60 -17.29 -7.28
C LEU A 66 -25.13 -17.20 -7.13
N PRO A 67 -25.89 -17.48 -8.19
CA PRO A 67 -27.35 -17.49 -8.15
C PRO A 67 -27.91 -18.52 -7.16
N THR A 68 -29.03 -18.18 -6.53
CA THR A 68 -29.70 -19.03 -5.53
C THR A 68 -30.12 -20.38 -6.12
N ASP A 69 -30.64 -20.40 -7.36
CA ASP A 69 -30.99 -21.63 -8.06
C ASP A 69 -29.78 -22.52 -8.35
N VAL A 70 -28.60 -21.92 -8.61
CA VAL A 70 -27.34 -22.67 -8.81
C VAL A 70 -26.85 -23.28 -7.50
N LEU A 71 -26.94 -22.55 -6.39
CA LEU A 71 -26.56 -23.06 -5.07
C LEU A 71 -27.43 -24.24 -4.60
N HIS A 72 -28.64 -24.40 -5.15
CA HIS A 72 -29.54 -25.52 -4.85
C HIS A 72 -29.42 -26.71 -5.83
N GLN A 73 -28.61 -26.60 -6.88
CA GLN A 73 -28.38 -27.73 -7.78
C GLN A 73 -27.61 -28.84 -7.06
N MET A 74 -27.78 -30.08 -7.56
CA MET A 74 -27.13 -31.26 -7.01
C MET A 74 -26.41 -32.02 -8.12
N ILE A 75 -25.21 -32.51 -7.81
CA ILE A 75 -24.44 -33.46 -8.61
C ILE A 75 -23.96 -34.59 -7.71
N THR A 76 -23.50 -35.70 -8.28
CA THR A 76 -22.89 -36.76 -7.48
C THR A 76 -21.53 -36.32 -6.94
N GLU A 77 -21.12 -36.86 -5.79
CA GLU A 77 -19.81 -36.58 -5.18
C GLU A 77 -18.65 -36.92 -6.12
N SER A 78 -18.77 -38.04 -6.85
CA SER A 78 -17.77 -38.46 -7.84
C SER A 78 -17.65 -37.47 -9.01
N GLU A 79 -18.75 -36.88 -9.47
CA GLU A 79 -18.71 -35.82 -10.48
C GLU A 79 -18.07 -34.54 -9.93
N ALA A 80 -18.38 -34.15 -8.69
CA ALA A 80 -17.78 -32.99 -8.05
C ALA A 80 -16.25 -33.13 -7.92
N GLU A 81 -15.78 -34.29 -7.44
CA GLU A 81 -14.35 -34.58 -7.30
C GLU A 81 -13.62 -34.57 -8.65
N LYS A 82 -14.27 -35.11 -9.68
CA LYS A 82 -13.75 -35.07 -11.05
C LYS A 82 -13.57 -33.63 -11.55
N LEU A 83 -14.58 -32.76 -11.38
CA LEU A 83 -14.52 -31.36 -11.81
C LEU A 83 -13.42 -30.58 -11.07
N LEU A 84 -13.29 -30.76 -9.76
CA LEU A 84 -12.24 -30.13 -8.96
C LEU A 84 -10.84 -30.55 -9.46
N THR A 85 -10.66 -31.85 -9.71
CA THR A 85 -9.39 -32.42 -10.22
C THR A 85 -9.05 -31.88 -11.61
N GLU A 86 -10.03 -31.75 -12.50
CA GLU A 86 -9.84 -31.23 -13.86
C GLU A 86 -9.41 -29.77 -13.84
N VAL A 87 -10.06 -28.93 -13.01
CA VAL A 87 -9.67 -27.52 -12.84
C VAL A 87 -8.27 -27.42 -12.26
N GLU A 88 -7.94 -28.17 -11.21
CA GLU A 88 -6.61 -28.13 -10.61
C GLU A 88 -5.51 -28.50 -11.61
N LYS A 89 -5.70 -29.57 -12.40
CA LYS A 89 -4.75 -29.98 -13.45
C LYS A 89 -4.63 -28.98 -14.59
N GLY A 90 -5.72 -28.25 -14.89
CA GLY A 90 -5.77 -27.27 -15.96
C GLY A 90 -5.17 -25.90 -15.61
N ARG A 91 -4.91 -25.62 -14.33
CA ARG A 91 -4.40 -24.30 -13.90
C ARG A 91 -2.96 -24.08 -14.35
N VAL A 92 -2.76 -23.08 -15.21
CA VAL A 92 -1.46 -22.58 -15.62
C VAL A 92 -1.31 -21.15 -15.12
N PHE A 93 -0.39 -20.93 -14.19
CA PHE A 93 -0.04 -19.58 -13.76
C PHE A 93 0.91 -18.93 -14.77
N GLU A 94 0.46 -17.88 -15.44
CA GLU A 94 1.36 -17.07 -16.26
C GLU A 94 2.43 -16.41 -15.38
N ALA A 95 3.68 -16.70 -15.69
CA ALA A 95 4.80 -16.07 -15.01
C ALA A 95 4.81 -14.56 -15.31
N THR A 96 4.99 -13.74 -14.28
CA THR A 96 5.17 -12.30 -14.47
C THR A 96 6.37 -12.05 -15.38
N LYS A 97 6.14 -11.29 -16.46
CA LYS A 97 7.18 -10.89 -17.41
C LYS A 97 8.31 -10.14 -16.68
N ALA A 98 9.55 -10.49 -17.01
CA ALA A 98 10.73 -9.75 -16.58
C ALA A 98 11.16 -8.78 -17.69
N PRO A 99 11.74 -7.61 -17.35
CA PRO A 99 12.30 -6.71 -18.35
C PRO A 99 13.54 -7.33 -19.01
N PRO A 100 13.87 -6.96 -20.26
CA PRO A 100 15.11 -7.38 -20.90
C PRO A 100 16.34 -6.91 -20.11
N SER A 101 17.42 -7.71 -20.08
CA SER A 101 18.66 -7.34 -19.38
C SER A 101 19.24 -6.00 -19.84
N SER A 102 19.15 -5.70 -21.15
CA SER A 102 19.60 -4.41 -21.70
C SER A 102 18.88 -3.19 -21.11
N GLU A 103 17.62 -3.34 -20.67
CA GLU A 103 16.90 -2.26 -19.97
C GLU A 103 17.36 -2.12 -18.52
N ILE A 104 17.73 -3.23 -17.86
CA ILE A 104 18.35 -3.21 -16.52
C ILE A 104 19.72 -2.52 -16.58
N GLU A 105 20.57 -2.88 -17.54
CA GLU A 105 21.88 -2.25 -17.79
C GLU A 105 21.74 -0.73 -18.00
N LYS A 106 20.76 -0.31 -18.81
CA LYS A 106 20.44 1.12 -19.01
C LYS A 106 20.02 1.79 -17.71
N ALA A 107 19.15 1.16 -16.92
CA ALA A 107 18.70 1.70 -15.63
C ALA A 107 19.87 1.94 -14.68
N VAL A 108 20.75 0.94 -14.55
CA VAL A 108 21.95 1.03 -13.71
C VAL A 108 22.92 2.09 -14.24
N SER A 109 23.13 2.17 -15.56
CA SER A 109 23.96 3.23 -16.16
C SER A 109 23.41 4.63 -15.88
N VAL A 110 22.08 4.82 -15.91
CA VAL A 110 21.45 6.12 -15.62
C VAL A 110 21.61 6.47 -14.14
N LEU A 111 21.39 5.51 -13.23
CA LEU A 111 21.59 5.70 -11.79
C LEU A 111 23.04 6.00 -11.43
N ARG A 112 24.00 5.31 -12.05
CA ARG A 112 25.44 5.50 -11.81
C ARG A 112 25.92 6.90 -12.19
N LYS A 113 25.32 7.50 -13.23
CA LYS A 113 25.66 8.85 -13.72
C LYS A 113 24.87 9.96 -13.02
N ALA A 114 23.95 9.62 -12.13
CA ALA A 114 23.12 10.59 -11.43
C ALA A 114 23.93 11.34 -10.37
N GLU A 115 23.78 12.66 -10.32
CA GLU A 115 24.39 13.51 -9.29
C GLU A 115 23.53 13.57 -8.03
N ARG A 116 22.21 13.46 -8.16
CA ARG A 116 21.23 13.56 -7.08
C ARG A 116 20.16 12.46 -7.18
N PRO A 117 20.56 11.17 -7.20
CA PRO A 117 19.60 10.07 -7.32
C PRO A 117 18.69 9.96 -6.10
N LEU A 118 17.47 9.47 -6.31
CA LEU A 118 16.49 9.16 -5.27
C LEU A 118 15.82 7.82 -5.56
N ILE A 119 15.70 6.94 -4.56
CA ILE A 119 14.86 5.74 -4.64
C ILE A 119 13.50 6.06 -4.01
N VAL A 120 12.41 5.92 -4.76
CA VAL A 120 11.05 6.05 -4.25
C VAL A 120 10.39 4.68 -4.31
N PHE A 121 9.73 4.23 -3.25
CA PHE A 121 9.02 2.96 -3.29
C PHE A 121 7.67 3.04 -2.60
N GLY A 122 6.72 2.24 -3.07
CA GLY A 122 5.36 2.27 -2.57
C GLY A 122 4.77 0.92 -2.23
N LYS A 123 3.47 0.93 -1.96
CA LYS A 123 2.74 -0.27 -1.56
C LYS A 123 2.79 -1.41 -2.58
N GLY A 124 3.10 -1.14 -3.85
CA GLY A 124 3.36 -2.20 -4.84
C GLY A 124 4.63 -3.00 -4.52
N ALA A 125 5.70 -2.33 -4.08
CA ALA A 125 6.91 -3.00 -3.62
C ALA A 125 6.66 -3.75 -2.30
N ALA A 126 5.80 -3.21 -1.43
CA ALA A 126 5.39 -3.89 -0.20
C ALA A 126 4.59 -5.17 -0.47
N TYR A 127 3.67 -5.09 -1.43
CA TYR A 127 2.87 -6.22 -1.90
C TYR A 127 3.75 -7.31 -2.54
N ALA A 128 4.74 -6.91 -3.34
CA ALA A 128 5.72 -7.82 -3.95
C ALA A 128 6.71 -8.46 -2.95
N ARG A 129 6.67 -8.06 -1.67
CA ARG A 129 7.61 -8.50 -0.61
C ARG A 129 9.07 -8.22 -0.99
N ALA A 130 9.32 -7.01 -1.47
CA ALA A 130 10.61 -6.58 -1.98
C ALA A 130 11.57 -6.00 -0.92
N GLU A 131 11.21 -6.02 0.37
CA GLU A 131 12.01 -5.42 1.46
C GLU A 131 13.49 -5.82 1.43
N GLY A 132 13.81 -7.11 1.27
CA GLY A 132 15.19 -7.59 1.29
C GLY A 132 16.02 -7.07 0.12
N GLU A 133 15.41 -6.93 -1.06
CA GLU A 133 16.10 -6.42 -2.25
C GLU A 133 16.20 -4.90 -2.28
N LEU A 134 15.20 -4.20 -1.71
CA LEU A 134 15.27 -2.76 -1.47
C LEU A 134 16.38 -2.39 -0.50
N ILE A 135 16.48 -3.10 0.64
CA ILE A 135 17.55 -2.88 1.63
C ILE A 135 18.92 -3.08 0.97
N LYS A 136 19.12 -4.20 0.27
CA LYS A 136 20.37 -4.45 -0.49
C LYS A 136 20.69 -3.34 -1.48
N LEU A 137 19.70 -2.85 -2.22
CA LEU A 137 19.92 -1.79 -3.21
C LEU A 137 20.33 -0.48 -2.55
N VAL A 138 19.62 -0.07 -1.49
CA VAL A 138 19.91 1.15 -0.71
C VAL A 138 21.31 1.08 -0.10
N GLU A 139 21.66 -0.03 0.55
CA GLU A 139 22.98 -0.21 1.18
C GLU A 139 24.12 -0.28 0.16
N ARG A 140 23.93 -0.94 -0.98
CA ARG A 140 24.94 -1.05 -2.04
C ARG A 140 25.25 0.30 -2.69
N THR A 141 24.21 1.07 -2.98
CA THR A 141 24.33 2.29 -3.78
C THR A 141 24.51 3.55 -2.93
N GLY A 142 24.15 3.52 -1.65
CA GLY A 142 24.16 4.70 -0.78
C GLY A 142 23.15 5.78 -1.20
N ILE A 143 22.17 5.43 -2.06
CA ILE A 143 21.19 6.38 -2.58
C ILE A 143 20.12 6.67 -1.51
N PRO A 144 19.81 7.95 -1.21
CA PRO A 144 18.69 8.31 -0.34
C PRO A 144 17.35 7.75 -0.84
N PHE A 145 16.43 7.43 0.07
CA PHE A 145 15.15 6.85 -0.30
C PHE A 145 13.93 7.57 0.31
N LEU A 146 12.79 7.41 -0.34
CA LEU A 146 11.51 7.98 0.08
C LEU A 146 10.38 6.92 -0.03
N PRO A 147 9.84 6.41 1.08
CA PRO A 147 8.64 5.58 1.05
C PRO A 147 7.38 6.43 0.78
N THR A 148 6.44 5.90 0.00
CA THR A 148 5.03 6.38 0.04
C THR A 148 4.36 5.92 1.35
N PRO A 149 3.16 6.42 1.73
CA PRO A 149 2.58 6.15 3.06
C PRO A 149 2.56 4.67 3.47
N MET A 150 1.97 3.78 2.68
CA MET A 150 1.95 2.34 2.93
C MET A 150 3.22 1.60 2.42
N GLY A 151 4.25 2.33 1.99
CA GLY A 151 5.59 1.81 1.73
C GLY A 151 6.52 1.93 2.93
N LYS A 152 6.16 2.73 3.95
CA LYS A 152 6.92 2.87 5.21
C LYS A 152 7.21 1.52 5.83
N GLY A 153 8.39 1.36 6.41
CA GLY A 153 8.87 0.14 7.03
C GLY A 153 9.42 -0.95 6.08
N LEU A 154 9.30 -0.82 4.75
CA LEU A 154 10.01 -1.71 3.81
C LEU A 154 11.52 -1.63 3.97
N VAL A 155 12.01 -0.40 4.13
CA VAL A 155 13.27 -0.08 4.79
C VAL A 155 12.85 0.66 6.06
N ASN A 156 13.51 0.38 7.18
CA ASN A 156 13.20 1.03 8.45
C ASN A 156 13.17 2.56 8.27
N ASP A 157 12.11 3.22 8.74
CA ASP A 157 11.93 4.66 8.56
C ASP A 157 13.05 5.49 9.22
N ASP A 158 13.73 4.94 10.23
CA ASP A 158 14.87 5.57 10.93
C ASP A 158 16.22 5.31 10.24
N HIS A 159 16.24 4.65 9.08
CA HIS A 159 17.47 4.40 8.33
C HIS A 159 18.17 5.71 7.95
N GLU A 160 19.51 5.76 8.00
CA GLU A 160 20.28 7.01 7.81
C GLU A 160 20.10 7.67 6.43
N LEU A 161 19.71 6.88 5.43
CA LEU A 161 19.37 7.30 4.06
C LEU A 161 17.89 7.64 3.85
N ALA A 162 17.04 7.57 4.88
CA ALA A 162 15.63 7.92 4.77
C ALA A 162 15.46 9.43 4.57
N ALA A 163 14.93 9.82 3.41
CA ALA A 163 14.70 11.20 3.02
C ALA A 163 13.31 11.72 3.40
N SER A 164 12.50 10.95 4.14
CA SER A 164 11.10 11.26 4.49
C SER A 164 10.92 12.66 5.09
N ALA A 165 11.75 13.02 6.08
CA ALA A 165 11.71 14.34 6.71
C ALA A 165 12.25 15.47 5.80
N ALA A 166 12.91 15.13 4.69
CA ALA A 166 13.41 16.05 3.68
C ALA A 166 12.69 15.89 2.32
N ARG A 167 11.48 15.31 2.30
CA ARG A 167 10.73 14.98 1.07
C ARG A 167 10.76 16.08 0.03
N SER A 168 10.43 17.32 0.40
CA SER A 168 10.38 18.45 -0.54
C SER A 168 11.72 18.77 -1.19
N LEU A 169 12.83 18.62 -0.45
CA LEU A 169 14.18 18.76 -1.00
C LEU A 169 14.50 17.58 -1.92
N ALA A 170 14.22 16.36 -1.46
CA ALA A 170 14.51 15.13 -2.18
C ALA A 170 13.85 15.10 -3.57
N ILE A 171 12.53 15.25 -3.64
CA ILE A 171 11.81 15.21 -4.93
C ILE A 171 12.03 16.47 -5.77
N GLY A 172 12.21 17.62 -5.13
CA GLY A 172 12.34 18.91 -5.81
C GLY A 172 13.72 19.18 -6.38
N LYS A 173 14.72 18.33 -6.09
CA LYS A 173 16.11 18.51 -6.54
C LYS A 173 16.76 17.25 -7.12
N CYS A 174 16.14 16.08 -7.01
CA CYS A 174 16.70 14.87 -7.62
C CYS A 174 16.74 15.01 -9.15
N ASP A 175 17.82 14.53 -9.76
CA ASP A 175 17.99 14.48 -11.22
C ASP A 175 17.58 13.11 -11.81
N VAL A 176 17.64 12.05 -11.01
CA VAL A 176 17.15 10.71 -11.34
C VAL A 176 16.32 10.16 -10.19
N ALA A 177 15.14 9.62 -10.49
CA ALA A 177 14.29 8.94 -9.52
C ALA A 177 13.96 7.51 -9.96
N LEU A 178 14.42 6.51 -9.20
CA LEU A 178 14.00 5.11 -9.35
C LEU A 178 12.73 4.90 -8.52
N VAL A 179 11.58 4.74 -9.19
CA VAL A 179 10.28 4.61 -8.55
C VAL A 179 9.81 3.15 -8.64
N VAL A 180 9.69 2.47 -7.49
CA VAL A 180 9.46 1.02 -7.42
C VAL A 180 8.10 0.70 -6.80
N GLY A 181 7.20 0.14 -7.60
CA GLY A 181 5.85 -0.22 -7.13
C GLY A 181 5.07 0.98 -6.57
N ALA A 182 5.31 2.16 -7.13
CA ALA A 182 4.63 3.40 -6.80
C ALA A 182 4.22 4.12 -8.09
N ARG A 183 3.05 4.75 -8.06
CA ARG A 183 2.55 5.54 -9.20
C ARG A 183 2.88 7.01 -9.00
N LEU A 184 3.27 7.67 -10.08
CA LEU A 184 3.32 9.13 -10.17
C LEU A 184 1.89 9.70 -10.26
N ASN A 185 1.09 9.49 -9.22
CA ASN A 185 -0.26 10.05 -9.09
C ASN A 185 -0.25 11.28 -8.17
N TRP A 186 -1.43 11.71 -7.70
CA TRP A 186 -1.57 12.89 -6.84
C TRP A 186 -0.69 12.85 -5.56
N LEU A 187 -0.42 11.66 -5.00
CA LEU A 187 0.45 11.49 -3.83
C LEU A 187 1.91 11.86 -4.11
N LEU A 188 2.33 11.74 -5.38
CA LEU A 188 3.65 12.12 -5.87
C LEU A 188 3.53 13.29 -6.85
N HIS A 189 2.49 14.13 -6.73
CA HIS A 189 2.30 15.34 -7.56
C HIS A 189 2.46 15.09 -9.06
N PHE A 190 1.98 13.93 -9.53
CA PHE A 190 2.03 13.51 -10.92
C PHE A 190 3.43 13.40 -11.55
N GLY A 191 4.51 13.55 -10.76
CA GLY A 191 5.87 13.68 -11.28
C GLY A 191 6.15 15.04 -11.91
N GLU A 192 5.36 16.07 -11.61
CA GLU A 192 5.37 17.35 -12.32
C GLU A 192 6.00 18.50 -11.52
N SER A 193 6.55 19.46 -12.27
CA SER A 193 6.99 20.75 -11.76
C SER A 193 5.80 21.60 -11.28
N PRO A 194 5.93 22.42 -10.21
CA PRO A 194 7.17 22.77 -9.50
C PRO A 194 7.48 21.86 -8.30
N LYS A 195 6.73 20.76 -8.11
CA LYS A 195 6.97 19.85 -6.98
C LYS A 195 8.17 18.97 -7.24
N TRP A 196 8.30 18.46 -8.45
CA TRP A 196 9.50 17.80 -8.95
C TRP A 196 10.36 18.78 -9.75
N ASP A 197 11.66 18.48 -9.87
CA ASP A 197 12.51 19.16 -10.84
C ASP A 197 11.95 18.90 -12.27
N LYS A 198 11.96 19.92 -13.14
CA LYS A 198 11.41 19.79 -14.49
C LYS A 198 12.22 18.85 -15.39
N ASP A 199 13.49 18.62 -15.07
CA ASP A 199 14.41 17.82 -15.88
C ASP A 199 14.71 16.45 -15.26
N VAL A 200 13.97 16.06 -14.20
CA VAL A 200 14.15 14.75 -13.54
C VAL A 200 13.91 13.60 -14.51
N LYS A 201 14.79 12.58 -14.46
CA LYS A 201 14.64 11.33 -15.21
C LYS A 201 14.02 10.27 -14.32
N PHE A 202 12.80 9.86 -14.65
CA PHE A 202 12.13 8.76 -13.96
C PHE A 202 12.53 7.40 -14.54
N ILE A 203 12.96 6.48 -13.69
CA ILE A 203 13.02 5.05 -13.96
C ILE A 203 11.84 4.42 -13.20
N LEU A 204 10.82 3.92 -13.89
CA LEU A 204 9.63 3.36 -13.26
C LEU A 204 9.66 1.84 -13.30
N VAL A 205 9.48 1.20 -12.15
CA VAL A 205 9.27 -0.25 -12.02
C VAL A 205 7.81 -0.48 -11.63
N ASP A 206 7.03 -1.08 -12.53
CA ASP A 206 5.63 -1.44 -12.29
C ASP A 206 5.30 -2.73 -13.05
N VAL A 207 4.40 -3.55 -12.50
CA VAL A 207 3.91 -4.76 -13.17
C VAL A 207 2.95 -4.42 -14.32
N SER A 208 2.37 -3.21 -14.32
CA SER A 208 1.44 -2.74 -15.34
C SER A 208 2.16 -2.03 -16.49
N GLU A 209 2.14 -2.67 -17.67
CA GLU A 209 2.61 -2.05 -18.92
C GLU A 209 1.81 -0.79 -19.28
N GLU A 210 0.51 -0.78 -18.97
CA GLU A 210 -0.36 0.38 -19.18
C GLU A 210 0.08 1.59 -18.37
N GLU A 211 0.48 1.41 -17.10
CA GLU A 211 1.02 2.50 -16.28
C GLU A 211 2.29 3.08 -16.89
N ILE A 212 3.20 2.23 -17.36
CA ILE A 212 4.44 2.68 -18.01
C ILE A 212 4.13 3.47 -19.29
N LYS A 213 3.22 2.97 -20.13
CA LYS A 213 2.78 3.65 -21.36
C LYS A 213 2.11 4.99 -21.08
N LEU A 214 1.28 5.06 -20.03
CA LEU A 214 0.60 6.28 -19.61
C LEU A 214 1.58 7.34 -19.14
N ARG A 215 2.57 6.95 -18.32
CA ARG A 215 3.53 7.87 -17.69
C ARG A 215 4.67 8.31 -18.59
N LYS A 216 5.02 7.52 -19.62
CA LYS A 216 6.11 7.81 -20.56
C LYS A 216 7.42 8.21 -19.85
N PRO A 217 7.92 7.39 -18.91
CA PRO A 217 9.11 7.73 -18.15
C PRO A 217 10.37 7.74 -19.03
N HIS A 218 11.48 8.24 -18.48
CA HIS A 218 12.79 8.13 -19.14
C HIS A 218 13.14 6.66 -19.41
N LEU A 219 12.80 5.77 -18.47
CA LEU A 219 12.93 4.33 -18.61
C LEU A 219 11.80 3.61 -17.86
N GLY A 220 11.20 2.60 -18.49
CA GLY A 220 10.13 1.80 -17.92
C GLY A 220 10.50 0.33 -17.83
N LEU A 221 10.50 -0.22 -16.61
CA LEU A 221 10.83 -1.62 -16.33
C LEU A 221 9.54 -2.35 -15.95
N VAL A 222 8.92 -3.01 -16.94
CA VAL A 222 7.69 -3.79 -16.72
C VAL A 222 8.05 -5.12 -16.05
N GLY A 223 7.60 -5.32 -14.81
CA GLY A 223 7.80 -6.57 -14.10
C GLY A 223 7.45 -6.51 -12.62
N ASP A 224 7.52 -7.67 -11.96
CA ASP A 224 7.39 -7.75 -10.51
C ASP A 224 8.51 -6.96 -9.81
N ALA A 225 8.14 -6.14 -8.83
CA ALA A 225 9.08 -5.22 -8.19
C ALA A 225 10.26 -5.95 -7.53
N LYS A 226 10.03 -7.10 -6.89
CA LYS A 226 11.10 -7.87 -6.25
C LYS A 226 12.06 -8.41 -7.30
N LYS A 227 11.54 -9.07 -8.35
CA LYS A 227 12.38 -9.61 -9.44
C LYS A 227 13.21 -8.54 -10.14
N VAL A 228 12.63 -7.38 -10.42
CA VAL A 228 13.37 -6.28 -11.05
C VAL A 228 14.49 -5.76 -10.14
N LEU A 229 14.24 -5.65 -8.84
CA LEU A 229 15.27 -5.27 -7.87
C LEU A 229 16.37 -6.31 -7.74
N GLU A 230 16.07 -7.62 -7.81
CA GLU A 230 17.07 -8.69 -7.86
C GLU A 230 18.00 -8.51 -9.07
N MET A 231 17.43 -8.20 -10.24
CA MET A 231 18.19 -7.96 -11.47
C MET A 231 19.06 -6.70 -11.35
N LEU A 232 18.54 -5.60 -10.81
CA LEU A 232 19.30 -4.37 -10.56
C LEU A 232 20.46 -4.63 -9.58
N ASN A 233 20.20 -5.32 -8.46
CA ASN A 233 21.23 -5.67 -7.48
C ASN A 233 22.33 -6.56 -8.08
N LYS A 234 21.97 -7.49 -8.98
CA LYS A 234 22.93 -8.32 -9.69
C LYS A 234 23.81 -7.49 -10.63
N GLU A 235 23.21 -6.65 -11.45
CA GLU A 235 23.93 -5.78 -12.39
C GLU A 235 24.90 -4.83 -11.65
N ILE A 236 24.46 -4.25 -10.53
CA ILE A 236 25.30 -3.39 -9.67
C ILE A 236 26.40 -4.19 -8.97
N LYS A 237 26.16 -5.46 -8.62
CA LYS A 237 27.18 -6.30 -8.01
C LYS A 237 28.36 -6.54 -8.97
N ASP A 238 28.08 -6.67 -10.26
CA ASP A 238 29.10 -6.95 -11.27
C ASP A 238 29.89 -5.68 -11.67
N ASP A 239 29.30 -4.48 -11.56
CA ASP A 239 29.97 -3.17 -11.71
C ASP A 239 29.53 -2.17 -10.61
N PRO A 240 30.15 -2.22 -9.41
CA PRO A 240 29.70 -1.47 -8.23
C PRO A 240 29.85 0.04 -8.33
N PHE A 241 28.90 0.76 -7.74
CA PHE A 241 29.02 2.19 -7.42
C PHE A 241 28.32 2.48 -6.10
N CYS A 242 28.78 3.50 -5.37
CA CYS A 242 28.16 3.98 -4.14
C CYS A 242 28.43 5.46 -3.96
N LEU A 243 27.42 6.25 -3.59
CA LEU A 243 27.58 7.69 -3.35
C LEU A 243 28.47 7.92 -2.11
N GLY A 244 28.35 7.09 -1.07
CA GLY A 244 29.05 7.27 0.20
C GLY A 244 28.51 8.44 1.04
N LYS A 245 28.86 8.47 2.34
CA LYS A 245 28.30 9.45 3.29
C LYS A 245 28.75 10.90 3.03
N SER A 246 29.95 11.07 2.47
CA SER A 246 30.53 12.38 2.13
C SER A 246 30.09 12.90 0.76
N HIS A 247 29.17 12.21 0.07
CA HIS A 247 28.63 12.70 -1.19
C HIS A 247 27.83 13.99 -0.94
N PRO A 248 28.03 15.07 -1.73
CA PRO A 248 27.33 16.33 -1.51
C PRO A 248 25.80 16.19 -1.44
N TRP A 249 25.24 15.31 -2.26
CA TRP A 249 23.80 15.02 -2.24
C TRP A 249 23.33 14.31 -0.96
N VAL A 250 24.08 13.29 -0.52
CA VAL A 250 23.75 12.52 0.69
C VAL A 250 23.86 13.44 1.91
N GLU A 251 24.93 14.22 2.02
CA GLU A 251 25.10 15.21 3.09
C GLU A 251 23.97 16.26 3.10
N ALA A 252 23.56 16.77 1.94
CA ALA A 252 22.47 17.73 1.84
C ALA A 252 21.14 17.16 2.35
N ILE A 253 20.82 15.91 1.98
CA ILE A 253 19.63 15.22 2.47
C ILE A 253 19.74 14.96 3.98
N SER A 254 20.82 14.34 4.44
CA SER A 254 21.00 14.00 5.86
C SER A 254 20.97 15.25 6.75
N LYS A 255 21.58 16.36 6.32
CA LYS A 255 21.50 17.65 7.02
C LYS A 255 20.06 18.13 7.10
N LYS A 256 19.33 18.12 5.98
CA LYS A 256 17.94 18.58 5.94
C LYS A 256 16.98 17.69 6.73
N VAL A 257 17.22 16.38 6.76
CA VAL A 257 16.51 15.41 7.60
C VAL A 257 16.75 15.76 9.06
N LYS A 258 18.03 15.84 9.48
CA LYS A 258 18.40 16.19 10.86
C LYS A 258 17.75 17.50 11.32
N ASP A 259 17.83 18.55 10.51
CA ASP A 259 17.24 19.85 10.85
C ASP A 259 15.71 19.77 11.04
N ASN A 260 15.00 19.04 10.18
CA ASN A 260 13.54 18.95 10.25
C ASN A 260 13.10 18.00 11.39
N VAL A 261 13.81 16.89 11.61
CA VAL A 261 13.57 15.97 12.74
C VAL A 261 13.82 16.70 14.06
N SER A 262 14.92 17.42 14.22
CA SER A 262 15.18 18.19 15.45
C SER A 262 14.09 19.24 15.72
N LYS A 263 13.57 19.92 14.69
CA LYS A 263 12.44 20.85 14.83
C LYS A 263 11.16 20.12 15.23
N MET A 264 10.88 18.96 14.64
CA MET A 264 9.71 18.15 14.97
C MET A 264 9.79 17.63 16.41
N GLU A 265 10.91 17.03 16.82
CA GLU A 265 11.12 16.53 18.19
C GLU A 265 11.01 17.65 19.23
N ALA A 266 11.53 18.85 18.94
CA ALA A 266 11.38 20.00 19.83
C ALA A 266 9.91 20.43 20.04
N GLN A 267 9.03 20.18 19.07
CA GLN A 267 7.59 20.40 19.23
C GLN A 267 6.91 19.22 19.94
N LEU A 268 7.29 17.98 19.62
CA LEU A 268 6.75 16.76 20.25
C LEU A 268 7.08 16.70 21.74
N ALA A 269 8.25 17.21 22.15
CA ALA A 269 8.68 17.25 23.55
C ALA A 269 7.85 18.20 24.44
N LYS A 270 6.97 19.03 23.86
CA LYS A 270 6.10 19.92 24.64
C LYS A 270 4.84 19.18 25.07
N ASP A 271 4.59 19.21 26.37
CA ASP A 271 3.31 18.80 26.95
C ASP A 271 2.42 20.05 27.07
N VAL A 272 1.40 20.12 26.20
CA VAL A 272 0.46 21.25 26.18
C VAL A 272 -0.90 20.81 26.70
N VAL A 273 -1.58 21.67 27.46
CA VAL A 273 -2.96 21.46 27.91
C VAL A 273 -3.78 22.68 27.54
N PRO A 274 -4.88 22.52 26.75
CA PRO A 274 -5.38 21.27 26.17
C PRO A 274 -4.40 20.67 25.12
N PHE A 275 -4.51 19.35 24.87
CA PHE A 275 -3.65 18.66 23.90
C PHE A 275 -3.80 19.26 22.49
N ASN A 276 -2.67 19.47 21.82
CA ASN A 276 -2.64 19.60 20.35
C ASN A 276 -2.54 18.20 19.71
N PHE A 277 -2.38 18.08 18.39
CA PHE A 277 -2.18 16.78 17.73
C PHE A 277 -0.83 16.12 18.06
N LEU A 278 0.21 16.90 18.36
CA LEU A 278 1.58 16.41 18.52
C LEU A 278 1.78 15.68 19.86
N THR A 279 1.26 16.23 20.95
CA THR A 279 1.39 15.62 22.29
C THR A 279 0.86 14.16 22.35
N PRO A 280 -0.40 13.86 21.97
CA PRO A 280 -0.88 12.48 21.94
C PRO A 280 -0.16 11.64 20.87
N MET A 281 0.19 12.20 19.70
CA MET A 281 0.94 11.44 18.68
C MET A 281 2.33 11.00 19.17
N ARG A 282 3.03 11.82 19.96
CA ARG A 282 4.28 11.42 20.62
C ARG A 282 4.05 10.23 21.54
N ILE A 283 3.06 10.33 22.43
CA ILE A 283 2.74 9.27 23.40
C ILE A 283 2.42 7.96 22.67
N ILE A 284 1.61 8.01 21.61
CA ILE A 284 1.23 6.86 20.79
C ILE A 284 2.45 6.27 20.06
N ARG A 285 3.30 7.12 19.45
CA ARG A 285 4.54 6.69 18.81
C ARG A 285 5.44 5.93 19.80
N ASP A 286 5.71 6.54 20.95
CA ASP A 286 6.62 5.98 21.95
C ASP A 286 6.06 4.66 22.51
N ALA A 287 4.74 4.56 22.71
CA ALA A 287 4.08 3.32 23.11
C ALA A 287 4.17 2.22 22.04
N ILE A 288 3.93 2.53 20.76
CA ILE A 288 4.05 1.58 19.64
C ILE A 288 5.49 1.06 19.53
N LEU A 289 6.48 1.95 19.60
CA LEU A 289 7.90 1.56 19.56
C LEU A 289 8.29 0.71 20.77
N GLY A 290 7.72 0.99 21.94
CA GLY A 290 7.95 0.22 23.17
C GLY A 290 7.48 -1.23 23.12
N VAL A 291 6.55 -1.59 22.22
CA VAL A 291 6.12 -2.99 22.01
C VAL A 291 7.25 -3.84 21.42
N GLY A 292 8.13 -3.23 20.62
CA GLY A 292 9.23 -3.94 19.97
C GLY A 292 8.78 -4.82 18.80
N SER A 293 9.39 -6.00 18.67
CA SER A 293 9.11 -6.96 17.59
C SER A 293 8.27 -8.13 18.11
N PRO A 294 7.21 -8.57 17.40
CA PRO A 294 6.73 -8.04 16.12
C PRO A 294 6.13 -6.64 16.25
N ALA A 295 6.53 -5.72 15.35
CA ALA A 295 6.02 -4.35 15.36
C ALA A 295 4.49 -4.32 15.16
N PRO A 296 3.74 -3.51 15.93
CA PRO A 296 2.29 -3.40 15.78
C PRO A 296 1.87 -2.98 14.36
N VAL A 297 0.72 -3.48 13.89
CA VAL A 297 0.08 -2.96 12.69
C VAL A 297 -0.64 -1.67 13.04
N VAL A 298 -0.22 -0.55 12.46
CA VAL A 298 -0.84 0.76 12.59
C VAL A 298 -1.86 0.95 11.47
N VAL A 299 -3.13 1.04 11.85
CA VAL A 299 -4.21 1.49 10.98
C VAL A 299 -4.44 2.97 11.24
N SER A 300 -4.57 3.81 10.21
CA SER A 300 -4.78 5.24 10.42
C SER A 300 -5.54 5.91 9.27
N GLU A 301 -6.67 6.52 9.61
CA GLU A 301 -7.45 7.40 8.73
C GLU A 301 -7.86 8.72 9.41
N GLY A 302 -8.38 9.64 8.62
CA GLY A 302 -8.67 11.02 8.99
C GLY A 302 -7.88 12.03 8.14
N ALA A 303 -7.99 13.31 8.48
CA ALA A 303 -7.22 14.37 7.84
C ALA A 303 -5.93 14.67 8.63
N ASN A 304 -5.99 15.58 9.62
CA ASN A 304 -4.85 15.91 10.47
C ASN A 304 -4.27 14.69 11.18
N THR A 305 -5.12 13.79 11.69
CA THR A 305 -4.68 12.54 12.36
C THR A 305 -3.78 11.72 11.43
N MET A 306 -4.21 11.49 10.18
CA MET A 306 -3.44 10.70 9.23
C MET A 306 -2.18 11.44 8.75
N ASP A 307 -2.25 12.74 8.50
CA ASP A 307 -1.12 13.53 7.97
C ASP A 307 -0.01 13.75 9.01
N VAL A 308 -0.39 14.11 10.24
CA VAL A 308 0.54 14.20 11.37
C VAL A 308 1.04 12.81 11.71
N GLY A 309 0.14 11.83 11.81
CA GLY A 309 0.47 10.44 12.13
C GLY A 309 1.45 9.82 11.13
N ARG A 310 1.33 10.10 9.83
CA ARG A 310 2.29 9.62 8.82
C ARG A 310 3.72 10.13 9.06
N SER A 311 3.86 11.32 9.64
CA SER A 311 5.14 11.96 9.93
C SER A 311 5.73 11.53 11.27
N VAL A 312 4.87 11.25 12.26
CA VAL A 312 5.28 10.95 13.65
C VAL A 312 5.32 9.45 13.93
N LEU A 313 4.38 8.66 13.39
CA LEU A 313 4.29 7.22 13.61
C LEU A 313 5.26 6.48 12.68
N VAL A 314 6.42 6.14 13.24
CA VAL A 314 7.51 5.38 12.61
C VAL A 314 7.11 3.93 12.36
N GLN A 315 7.55 3.36 11.24
CA GLN A 315 7.40 1.93 10.93
C GLN A 315 8.78 1.28 10.82
N THR A 316 8.99 0.23 11.60
CA THR A 316 10.25 -0.51 11.67
C THR A 316 10.21 -1.84 10.93
N GLU A 317 9.02 -2.29 10.52
CA GLU A 317 8.80 -3.53 9.77
C GLU A 317 7.93 -3.30 8.52
N PRO A 318 8.06 -4.13 7.48
CA PRO A 318 7.27 -3.98 6.27
C PRO A 318 5.79 -4.34 6.49
N ARG A 319 4.90 -3.65 5.77
CA ARG A 319 3.44 -3.93 5.75
C ARG A 319 2.75 -3.80 7.11
N THR A 320 3.31 -3.02 8.03
CA THR A 320 2.69 -2.69 9.32
C THR A 320 1.91 -1.39 9.30
N ARG A 321 1.79 -0.71 8.16
CA ARG A 321 0.94 0.48 8.03
C ARG A 321 -0.16 0.28 7.00
N LEU A 322 -1.40 0.49 7.43
CA LEU A 322 -2.59 0.53 6.59
C LEU A 322 -3.27 1.90 6.76
N ASP A 323 -3.59 2.59 5.66
CA ASP A 323 -4.26 3.88 5.71
C ASP A 323 -5.28 4.06 4.58
N ALA A 324 -5.89 5.24 4.50
CA ALA A 324 -6.92 5.62 3.53
C ALA A 324 -6.49 5.45 2.05
N GLY A 325 -5.20 5.22 1.79
CA GLY A 325 -4.70 4.71 0.53
C GLY A 325 -4.87 5.67 -0.65
N THR A 326 -5.15 5.12 -1.83
CA THR A 326 -5.11 5.90 -3.09
C THR A 326 -6.27 6.91 -3.20
N TRP A 327 -7.44 6.54 -2.68
CA TRP A 327 -8.65 7.36 -2.78
C TRP A 327 -8.91 8.22 -1.54
N GLY A 328 -8.07 8.13 -0.50
CA GLY A 328 -8.32 8.86 0.73
C GLY A 328 -9.65 8.45 1.38
N THR A 329 -9.99 7.17 1.30
CA THR A 329 -11.27 6.65 1.78
C THR A 329 -11.33 6.64 3.31
N MET A 330 -12.34 7.31 3.87
CA MET A 330 -12.68 7.20 5.29
C MET A 330 -13.66 6.03 5.50
N GLY A 331 -13.51 5.29 6.59
CA GLY A 331 -14.29 4.08 6.90
C GLY A 331 -13.55 2.77 6.62
N VAL A 332 -12.28 2.82 6.21
CA VAL A 332 -11.46 1.61 6.07
C VAL A 332 -10.91 1.14 7.42
N GLY A 333 -10.91 2.01 8.44
CA GLY A 333 -10.25 1.83 9.74
C GLY A 333 -10.51 0.48 10.39
N LEU A 334 -11.71 0.27 10.94
CA LEU A 334 -11.97 -0.96 11.71
C LEU A 334 -12.02 -2.22 10.85
N GLY A 335 -12.43 -2.11 9.58
CA GLY A 335 -12.35 -3.23 8.63
C GLY A 335 -10.91 -3.70 8.39
N TYR A 336 -9.96 -2.77 8.24
CA TYR A 336 -8.53 -3.09 8.17
C TYR A 336 -8.02 -3.66 9.48
N CYS A 337 -8.50 -3.18 10.63
CA CYS A 337 -8.12 -3.73 11.92
C CYS A 337 -8.52 -5.20 12.07
N ILE A 338 -9.76 -5.53 11.71
CA ILE A 338 -10.27 -6.90 11.72
C ILE A 338 -9.40 -7.78 10.81
N ALA A 339 -9.18 -7.36 9.57
CA ALA A 339 -8.38 -8.13 8.61
C ALA A 339 -6.94 -8.34 9.09
N ALA A 340 -6.30 -7.31 9.64
CA ALA A 340 -4.92 -7.40 10.15
C ALA A 340 -4.81 -8.35 11.35
N ALA A 341 -5.74 -8.25 12.30
CA ALA A 341 -5.77 -9.10 13.49
C ALA A 341 -6.08 -10.56 13.16
N VAL A 342 -7.01 -10.82 12.23
CA VAL A 342 -7.33 -12.18 11.78
C VAL A 342 -6.15 -12.79 11.01
N ALA A 343 -5.47 -12.01 10.17
CA ALA A 343 -4.32 -12.49 9.40
C ALA A 343 -3.07 -12.73 10.27
N ASN A 344 -2.93 -12.01 11.38
CA ASN A 344 -1.79 -12.13 12.31
C ASN A 344 -2.26 -12.02 13.78
N PRO A 345 -2.86 -13.08 14.35
CA PRO A 345 -3.46 -13.02 15.70
C PRO A 345 -2.49 -12.67 16.83
N GLU A 346 -1.20 -12.95 16.64
CA GLU A 346 -0.14 -12.67 17.63
C GLU A 346 0.43 -11.25 17.55
N ARG A 347 -0.02 -10.44 16.58
CA ARG A 347 0.50 -9.09 16.35
C ARG A 347 -0.54 -8.06 16.77
N LEU A 348 -0.17 -7.17 17.69
CA LEU A 348 -1.02 -6.05 18.10
C LEU A 348 -1.42 -5.18 16.91
N VAL A 349 -2.69 -4.79 16.84
CA VAL A 349 -3.17 -3.78 15.90
C VAL A 349 -3.53 -2.51 16.67
N VAL A 350 -3.06 -1.37 16.20
CA VAL A 350 -3.35 -0.05 16.78
C VAL A 350 -4.01 0.82 15.72
N ALA A 351 -5.28 1.16 15.92
CA ALA A 351 -6.02 2.10 15.09
C ALA A 351 -5.85 3.52 15.64
N VAL A 352 -5.33 4.43 14.82
CA VAL A 352 -5.13 5.84 15.16
C VAL A 352 -6.01 6.69 14.24
N GLU A 353 -7.22 6.96 14.71
CA GLU A 353 -8.33 7.44 13.89
C GLU A 353 -8.73 8.87 14.24
N GLY A 354 -8.99 9.71 13.24
CA GLY A 354 -9.77 10.93 13.45
C GLY A 354 -11.23 10.57 13.78
N ASP A 355 -11.89 11.34 14.65
CA ASP A 355 -13.29 11.10 15.06
C ASP A 355 -14.28 10.91 13.90
N SER A 356 -14.19 11.75 12.87
CA SER A 356 -15.04 11.64 11.69
C SER A 356 -14.71 10.39 10.87
N GLY A 357 -13.44 9.99 10.79
CA GLY A 357 -13.03 8.78 10.08
C GLY A 357 -13.57 7.54 10.79
N PHE A 358 -13.33 7.47 12.11
CA PHE A 358 -13.85 6.43 12.99
C PHE A 358 -15.36 6.25 12.83
N GLY A 359 -16.13 7.34 12.75
CA GLY A 359 -17.59 7.31 12.59
C GLY A 359 -18.10 6.50 11.40
N PHE A 360 -17.33 6.35 10.31
CA PHE A 360 -17.75 5.56 9.14
C PHE A 360 -17.72 4.04 9.39
N SER A 361 -16.93 3.56 10.35
CA SER A 361 -16.81 2.13 10.65
C SER A 361 -17.00 1.78 12.13
N ALA A 362 -17.39 2.74 12.98
CA ALA A 362 -17.45 2.61 14.44
C ALA A 362 -18.31 1.43 14.94
N MET A 363 -19.34 1.02 14.20
CA MET A 363 -20.16 -0.13 14.60
C MET A 363 -19.39 -1.45 14.62
N GLU A 364 -18.28 -1.55 13.88
CA GLU A 364 -17.41 -2.73 13.90
C GLU A 364 -16.62 -2.89 15.20
N VAL A 365 -16.70 -1.93 16.14
CA VAL A 365 -16.24 -2.15 17.52
C VAL A 365 -16.92 -3.38 18.14
N GLU A 366 -18.20 -3.61 17.84
CA GLU A 366 -18.90 -4.83 18.26
C GLU A 366 -18.19 -6.08 17.72
N THR A 367 -17.83 -6.07 16.44
CA THR A 367 -17.11 -7.17 15.78
C THR A 367 -15.76 -7.44 16.45
N LEU A 368 -14.99 -6.39 16.75
CA LEU A 368 -13.71 -6.52 17.47
C LEU A 368 -13.89 -7.23 18.82
N VAL A 369 -14.90 -6.83 19.60
CA VAL A 369 -15.21 -7.39 20.92
C VAL A 369 -15.72 -8.83 20.81
N ARG A 370 -16.67 -9.09 19.90
CA ARG A 370 -17.28 -10.40 19.68
C ARG A 370 -16.24 -11.46 19.34
N TYR A 371 -15.25 -11.12 18.53
CA TYR A 371 -14.13 -12.01 18.19
C TYR A 371 -12.91 -11.89 19.10
N LYS A 372 -12.94 -11.02 20.12
CA LYS A 372 -11.84 -10.78 21.06
C LYS A 372 -10.51 -10.48 20.37
N LEU A 373 -10.57 -9.66 19.32
CA LEU A 373 -9.39 -9.35 18.52
C LEU A 373 -8.43 -8.41 19.28
N PRO A 374 -7.10 -8.58 19.16
CA PRO A 374 -6.09 -7.77 19.85
C PRO A 374 -5.91 -6.40 19.18
N VAL A 375 -6.95 -5.58 19.24
CA VAL A 375 -7.00 -4.25 18.62
C VAL A 375 -7.17 -3.17 19.67
N VAL A 376 -6.31 -2.15 19.62
CA VAL A 376 -6.43 -0.92 20.39
C VAL A 376 -6.90 0.19 19.46
N VAL A 377 -8.05 0.80 19.75
CA VAL A 377 -8.61 1.91 18.97
C VAL A 377 -8.40 3.22 19.72
N ILE A 378 -7.70 4.17 19.09
CA ILE A 378 -7.39 5.49 19.64
C ILE A 378 -8.03 6.54 18.74
N VAL A 379 -9.05 7.22 19.26
CA VAL A 379 -9.81 8.24 18.52
C VAL A 379 -9.34 9.64 18.90
N PHE A 380 -8.86 10.38 17.92
CA PHE A 380 -8.59 11.80 18.00
C PHE A 380 -9.92 12.56 17.88
N ASN A 381 -10.57 12.76 19.02
CA ASN A 381 -11.84 13.48 19.11
C ASN A 381 -11.62 15.00 19.23
N ASN A 382 -11.61 15.67 18.09
CA ASN A 382 -11.47 17.12 17.96
C ASN A 382 -12.79 17.80 17.54
N GLY A 383 -13.92 17.10 17.62
CA GLY A 383 -15.24 17.64 17.32
C GLY A 383 -15.54 17.79 15.83
N GLY A 384 -14.90 16.98 14.98
CA GLY A 384 -15.15 16.89 13.54
C GLY A 384 -13.92 17.14 12.66
N VAL A 385 -14.11 17.00 11.34
CA VAL A 385 -13.04 17.17 10.34
C VAL A 385 -12.45 18.58 10.39
N TYR A 386 -11.13 18.70 10.52
CA TYR A 386 -10.41 19.96 10.76
C TYR A 386 -10.89 20.74 12.00
N GLY A 387 -11.64 20.08 12.89
CA GLY A 387 -11.99 20.60 14.20
C GLY A 387 -10.76 20.79 15.08
N GLY A 388 -11.00 21.32 16.26
CA GLY A 388 -10.01 21.65 17.26
C GLY A 388 -10.73 22.22 18.46
N ASP A 389 -9.97 22.73 19.43
CA ASP A 389 -10.59 23.48 20.51
C ASP A 389 -11.32 24.70 19.95
N ARG A 390 -12.65 24.65 19.92
CA ARG A 390 -13.51 25.75 19.49
C ARG A 390 -13.82 26.71 20.63
N ARG A 391 -13.28 26.43 21.83
CA ARG A 391 -13.36 27.35 22.96
C ARG A 391 -12.59 28.62 22.64
N SER A 392 -13.16 29.76 23.01
CA SER A 392 -12.43 31.02 22.93
C SER A 392 -11.25 30.98 23.91
N PRO A 393 -10.20 31.82 23.76
CA PRO A 393 -9.13 31.92 24.76
C PRO A 393 -9.61 32.25 26.19
N GLU A 394 -10.90 32.60 26.35
CA GLU A 394 -11.55 32.99 27.58
C GLU A 394 -12.37 31.83 28.22
N GLU A 395 -12.56 30.72 27.50
CA GLU A 395 -13.23 29.47 27.92
C GLU A 395 -12.23 28.34 28.21
#